data_AF-A0A429TC82-F1
#
_entry.id   AF-A0A429TC82-F1
#
_cell.length_a   1.000
_cell.length_b   1.000
_cell.length_c   1.000
_cell.angle_alpha   90.00
_cell.angle_beta   90.00
_cell.angle_gamma   90.00
#
_symmetry.space_group_name_H-M   'P 1'
#
loop_
_entity.id
_entity.type
_entity.pdbx_description
1 polymer ?
#
loop_
_entity_poly.entity_id
_entity_poly.type
_entity_poly.pdbx_seq_one_letter_code
_entity_poly.pdbx_strand_id
1 'polypeptide(L)'
;MISTMIKGWGAAVSIMLLVVAAMTVSGCGEGAGAETKAAPTPSAASVSTATTRFKDAVAQFDLTDGCPKADGACWDKMLAVMEPARELRKAMNANQAGPAFWTPAYALIDKMERGMAVGEDRVSNRPDVLGSAHELGRWLDAHPAQ
;
A
#
# COMPACT_ATOMS: atom_id res chain seq x y z
N MET A 1 -28.93 18.83 47.79
CA MET A 1 -28.69 19.48 46.48
C MET A 1 -27.48 18.80 45.86
N ILE A 2 -27.71 17.87 44.94
CA ILE A 2 -26.65 17.26 44.13
C ILE A 2 -26.99 17.64 42.69
N SER A 3 -26.10 18.40 42.06
CA SER A 3 -26.11 18.60 40.61
C SER A 3 -24.93 17.85 39.99
N THR A 4 -25.30 17.15 38.93
CA THR A 4 -24.59 16.30 37.99
C THR A 4 -23.50 17.02 37.19
N MET A 5 -22.54 16.27 36.64
CA MET A 5 -22.25 16.28 35.19
C MET A 5 -21.64 14.95 34.72
N ILE A 6 -22.15 14.48 33.58
CA ILE A 6 -21.83 13.25 32.84
C ILE A 6 -21.12 13.68 31.54
N LYS A 7 -20.08 12.96 31.12
CA LYS A 7 -19.74 12.84 29.69
C LYS A 7 -19.16 11.45 29.41
N GLY A 8 -19.92 10.65 28.66
CA GLY A 8 -19.77 9.21 28.54
C GLY A 8 -18.70 8.76 27.54
N TRP A 9 -17.99 7.70 27.94
CA TRP A 9 -17.41 6.70 27.05
C TRP A 9 -18.43 5.58 26.88
N GLY A 10 -18.75 5.21 25.63
CA GLY A 10 -19.61 4.09 25.30
C GLY A 10 -18.78 2.94 24.74
N ALA A 11 -18.53 1.94 25.58
CA ALA A 11 -17.95 0.65 25.22
C ALA A 11 -18.99 -0.23 24.51
N ALA A 12 -18.54 -1.10 23.61
CA ALA A 12 -19.24 -2.35 23.31
C ALA A 12 -18.21 -3.46 23.02
N VAL A 13 -17.97 -4.26 24.06
CA VAL A 13 -17.30 -5.56 24.01
C VAL A 13 -18.29 -6.59 23.45
N SER A 14 -17.84 -7.50 22.59
CA SER A 14 -18.30 -8.89 22.62
C SER A 14 -17.34 -9.82 21.89
N ILE A 15 -16.84 -10.77 22.67
CA ILE A 15 -16.01 -11.92 22.34
C ILE A 15 -16.88 -12.95 21.61
N MET A 16 -16.38 -13.57 20.53
CA MET A 16 -16.67 -14.98 20.25
C MET A 16 -15.53 -15.65 19.51
N LEU A 17 -14.84 -16.55 20.24
CA LEU A 17 -14.08 -17.66 19.70
C LEU A 17 -15.04 -18.62 18.99
N LEU A 18 -14.71 -19.05 17.78
CA LEU A 18 -15.25 -20.29 17.20
C LEU A 18 -14.20 -20.91 16.27
N VAL A 19 -13.47 -21.88 16.83
CA VAL A 19 -12.79 -22.93 16.07
C VAL A 19 -13.87 -23.89 15.58
N VAL A 20 -14.01 -24.05 14.27
CA VAL A 20 -14.67 -25.23 13.68
C VAL A 20 -13.87 -25.65 12.45
N ALA A 21 -13.13 -26.74 12.61
CA ALA A 21 -12.75 -27.60 11.49
C ALA A 21 -14.01 -28.35 11.04
N ALA A 22 -14.37 -28.26 9.76
CA ALA A 22 -15.35 -29.14 9.15
C ALA A 22 -14.80 -29.65 7.82
N MET A 23 -14.71 -30.98 7.75
CA MET A 23 -14.26 -31.75 6.62
C MET A 23 -15.25 -31.71 5.46
N THR A 24 -14.71 -31.97 4.28
CA THR A 24 -15.38 -32.18 3.00
C THR A 24 -16.49 -33.24 3.06
N VAL A 25 -17.70 -32.87 2.63
CA VAL A 25 -18.72 -33.81 2.13
C VAL A 25 -19.14 -33.33 0.74
N SER A 26 -18.94 -34.21 -0.24
CA SER A 26 -19.52 -34.16 -1.58
C SER A 26 -20.99 -34.57 -1.51
N GLY A 27 -21.91 -33.66 -1.85
CA GLY A 27 -23.34 -33.97 -1.95
C GLY A 27 -24.07 -32.93 -2.81
N CYS A 28 -24.64 -33.39 -3.92
CA CYS A 28 -25.58 -32.65 -4.78
C CYS A 28 -26.84 -32.24 -4.01
N GLY A 29 -27.36 -31.03 -4.27
CA GLY A 29 -28.75 -30.68 -3.96
C GLY A 29 -28.97 -29.20 -3.63
N GLU A 30 -29.52 -28.48 -4.61
CA GLU A 30 -30.48 -27.38 -4.47
C GLU A 30 -30.17 -26.18 -3.54
N GLY A 31 -29.81 -25.06 -4.18
CA GLY A 31 -30.50 -23.78 -3.98
C GLY A 31 -30.43 -23.09 -2.61
N ALA A 32 -29.33 -22.38 -2.34
CA ALA A 32 -29.38 -21.15 -1.58
C ALA A 32 -28.28 -20.23 -2.11
N GLY A 33 -28.69 -19.18 -2.82
CA GLY A 33 -27.81 -18.13 -3.30
C GLY A 33 -27.11 -17.46 -2.12
N ALA A 34 -25.93 -17.97 -1.77
CA ALA A 34 -24.93 -17.13 -1.13
C ALA A 34 -24.54 -16.12 -2.21
N GLU A 35 -25.09 -14.90 -2.11
CA GLU A 35 -24.48 -13.73 -2.73
C GLU A 35 -23.03 -13.72 -2.26
N THR A 36 -22.16 -14.29 -3.11
CA THR A 36 -20.73 -14.09 -3.02
C THR A 36 -20.60 -12.60 -3.16
N LYS A 37 -20.44 -11.91 -2.03
CA LYS A 37 -20.23 -10.48 -1.99
C LYS A 37 -19.00 -10.26 -2.86
N ALA A 38 -19.24 -9.84 -4.11
CA ALA A 38 -18.19 -9.69 -5.08
C ALA A 38 -17.12 -8.82 -4.42
N ALA A 39 -15.89 -9.32 -4.38
CA ALA A 39 -14.77 -8.47 -3.99
C ALA A 39 -14.89 -7.19 -4.83
N PRO A 40 -14.82 -6.00 -4.20
CA PRO A 40 -15.01 -4.75 -4.92
C PRO A 40 -14.09 -4.78 -6.13
N THR A 41 -14.69 -4.65 -7.33
CA THR A 41 -13.92 -4.65 -8.56
C THR A 41 -12.91 -3.52 -8.44
N PRO A 42 -11.61 -3.80 -8.54
CA PRO A 42 -10.63 -2.75 -8.32
C PRO A 42 -10.74 -1.75 -9.46
N SER A 43 -10.90 -0.48 -9.09
CA SER A 43 -11.22 0.61 -10.00
C SER A 43 -9.96 1.41 -10.33
N ALA A 44 -9.92 2.00 -11.53
CA ALA A 44 -8.99 3.07 -11.88
C ALA A 44 -8.84 4.14 -10.78
N ALA A 45 -9.93 4.45 -10.07
CA ALA A 45 -9.95 5.40 -8.96
C ALA A 45 -9.02 5.00 -7.80
N SER A 46 -8.81 3.70 -7.54
CA SER A 46 -7.90 3.25 -6.48
C SER A 46 -6.43 3.45 -6.88
N VAL A 47 -6.09 3.24 -8.15
CA VAL A 47 -4.74 3.48 -8.67
C VAL A 47 -4.42 4.97 -8.69
N SER A 48 -5.36 5.81 -9.13
CA SER A 48 -5.17 7.26 -9.12
C SER A 48 -4.92 7.77 -7.69
N THR A 49 -5.72 7.33 -6.72
CA THR A 49 -5.52 7.68 -5.30
C THR A 49 -4.15 7.21 -4.78
N ALA A 50 -3.75 5.97 -5.08
CA ALA A 50 -2.46 5.44 -4.64
C ALA A 50 -1.27 6.17 -5.32
N THR A 51 -1.44 6.55 -6.59
CA THR A 51 -0.47 7.35 -7.35
C THR A 51 -0.27 8.71 -6.70
N THR A 52 -1.35 9.41 -6.36
CA THR A 52 -1.26 10.70 -5.65
C THR A 52 -0.50 10.55 -4.34
N ARG A 53 -0.86 9.58 -3.50
CA ARG A 53 -0.17 9.36 -2.21
C ARG A 53 1.31 9.05 -2.37
N PHE A 54 1.67 8.25 -3.38
CA PHE A 54 3.05 7.96 -3.69
C PHE A 54 3.81 9.22 -4.12
N LYS A 55 3.24 10.01 -5.03
CA LYS A 55 3.84 11.26 -5.49
C LYS A 55 3.95 12.30 -4.38
N ASP A 56 2.97 12.39 -3.49
CA ASP A 56 3.00 13.28 -2.33
C ASP A 56 4.14 12.90 -1.38
N ALA A 57 4.39 11.60 -1.16
CA ALA A 57 5.51 11.14 -0.34
C ALA A 57 6.87 11.48 -0.98
N VAL A 58 7.00 11.34 -2.30
CA VAL A 58 8.19 11.76 -3.06
C VAL A 58 8.38 13.28 -2.96
N ALA A 59 7.32 14.06 -3.16
CA ALA A 59 7.37 15.52 -3.05
C ALA A 59 7.73 15.97 -1.62
N GLN A 60 7.17 15.31 -0.59
CA GLN A 60 7.51 15.60 0.79
C GLN A 60 8.98 15.29 1.10
N PHE A 61 9.53 14.23 0.51
CA PHE A 61 10.96 13.94 0.60
C PHE A 61 11.79 15.10 0.00
N ASP A 62 11.42 15.60 -1.18
CA ASP A 62 12.09 16.71 -1.86
C ASP A 62 12.04 18.02 -1.08
N LEU A 63 10.94 18.28 -0.36
CA LEU A 63 10.76 19.47 0.47
C LEU A 63 11.59 19.46 1.76
N THR A 64 12.18 18.32 2.16
CA THR A 64 12.88 18.16 3.45
C THR A 64 14.39 18.01 3.32
N ASP A 65 14.99 18.64 2.30
CA ASP A 65 16.42 18.58 1.96
C ASP A 65 16.97 17.15 1.68
N GLY A 66 16.09 16.18 1.41
CA GLY A 66 16.46 14.81 1.07
C GLY A 66 17.20 14.06 2.18
N CYS A 67 18.20 13.25 1.81
CA CYS A 67 19.01 12.45 2.74
C CYS A 67 20.29 13.19 3.20
N PRO A 68 20.60 13.20 4.51
CA PRO A 68 21.92 13.61 4.99
C PRO A 68 23.04 12.73 4.42
N LYS A 69 24.26 13.24 4.22
CA LYS A 69 25.35 12.45 3.61
C LYS A 69 25.82 11.24 4.43
N ALA A 70 25.60 11.23 5.75
CA ALA A 70 26.02 10.14 6.62
C ALA A 70 25.08 8.94 6.52
N ASP A 71 25.63 7.73 6.51
CA ASP A 71 24.87 6.47 6.62
C ASP A 71 24.00 6.43 7.88
N GLY A 72 22.93 5.63 7.85
CA GLY A 72 21.98 5.47 8.96
C GLY A 72 21.02 6.64 9.20
N ALA A 73 21.24 7.81 8.57
CA ALA A 73 20.48 9.02 8.82
C ALA A 73 19.25 9.22 7.89
N CYS A 74 19.05 8.35 6.91
CA CYS A 74 17.98 8.46 5.90
C CYS A 74 17.00 7.29 5.86
N TRP A 75 17.15 6.30 6.73
CA TRP A 75 16.33 5.09 6.71
C TRP A 75 14.83 5.38 6.77
N ASP A 76 14.41 6.25 7.71
CA ASP A 76 13.00 6.60 7.89
C ASP A 76 12.41 7.29 6.65
N LYS A 77 13.21 8.10 5.96
CA LYS A 77 12.79 8.75 4.71
C LYS A 77 12.63 7.75 3.57
N MET A 78 13.54 6.78 3.47
CA MET A 78 13.43 5.69 2.50
C MET A 78 12.18 4.85 2.76
N LEU A 79 11.88 4.54 4.03
CA LEU A 79 10.63 3.86 4.42
C LEU A 79 9.39 4.66 4.04
N ALA A 80 9.36 5.96 4.35
CA ALA A 80 8.24 6.85 4.08
C ALA A 80 7.88 6.94 2.58
N VAL A 81 8.86 6.75 1.69
CA VAL A 81 8.63 6.68 0.23
C VAL A 81 8.27 5.25 -0.22
N MET A 82 8.89 4.22 0.37
CA MET A 82 8.64 2.83 0.00
C MET A 82 7.23 2.35 0.37
N GLU A 83 6.70 2.77 1.53
CA GLU A 83 5.38 2.35 1.98
C GLU A 83 4.26 2.71 0.98
N PRO A 84 4.12 3.96 0.53
CA PRO A 84 3.19 4.33 -0.56
C PRO A 84 3.46 3.59 -1.87
N ALA A 85 4.70 3.29 -2.21
CA ALA A 85 5.02 2.52 -3.42
C ALA A 85 4.47 1.07 -3.34
N ARG A 86 4.50 0.45 -2.15
CA ARG A 86 3.88 -0.88 -1.94
C ARG A 86 2.36 -0.82 -2.08
N GLU A 87 1.73 0.23 -1.55
CA GLU A 87 0.30 0.44 -1.73
C GLU A 87 -0.08 0.70 -3.20
N LEU A 88 0.75 1.45 -3.92
CA LEU A 88 0.61 1.61 -5.36
C LEU A 88 0.72 0.26 -6.09
N ARG A 89 1.69 -0.59 -5.74
CA ARG A 89 1.78 -1.95 -6.32
C ARG A 89 0.50 -2.75 -6.13
N LYS A 90 -0.07 -2.72 -4.92
CA LYS A 90 -1.34 -3.41 -4.62
C LYS A 90 -2.48 -2.88 -5.49
N ALA A 91 -2.57 -1.56 -5.66
CA ALA A 91 -3.59 -0.95 -6.51
C ALA A 91 -3.41 -1.32 -7.99
N MET A 92 -2.17 -1.28 -8.51
CA MET A 92 -1.85 -1.66 -9.90
C MET A 92 -2.16 -3.14 -10.17
N ASN A 93 -1.84 -4.04 -9.25
CA ASN A 93 -2.15 -5.48 -9.37
C ASN A 93 -3.66 -5.74 -9.48
N ALA A 94 -4.45 -4.88 -8.87
CA ALA A 94 -5.89 -5.00 -8.84
C ALA A 94 -6.54 -4.37 -10.09
N ASN A 95 -5.85 -3.44 -10.76
CA ASN A 95 -6.38 -2.66 -11.88
C ASN A 95 -6.54 -3.48 -13.17
N GLN A 96 -7.55 -3.12 -13.95
CA GLN A 96 -7.97 -3.83 -15.17
C GLN A 96 -6.96 -3.72 -16.34
N ALA A 97 -6.06 -2.74 -16.35
CA ALA A 97 -5.00 -2.63 -17.36
C ALA A 97 -4.03 -3.83 -17.34
N GLY A 98 -3.99 -4.55 -16.22
CA GLY A 98 -3.27 -5.81 -16.10
C GLY A 98 -1.75 -5.67 -16.04
N PRO A 99 -1.04 -6.78 -15.79
CA PRO A 99 0.38 -6.75 -15.47
C PRO A 99 1.28 -6.32 -16.64
N ALA A 100 0.87 -6.56 -17.88
CA ALA A 100 1.65 -6.18 -19.06
C ALA A 100 1.82 -4.65 -19.14
N PHE A 101 0.76 -3.88 -18.85
CA PHE A 101 0.83 -2.42 -18.81
C PHE A 101 1.73 -1.93 -17.67
N TRP A 102 1.59 -2.51 -16.48
CA TRP A 102 2.29 -2.08 -15.27
C TRP A 102 3.73 -2.62 -15.14
N THR A 103 4.20 -3.46 -16.07
CA THR A 103 5.52 -4.10 -15.98
C THR A 103 6.68 -3.11 -15.73
N PRO A 104 6.78 -1.96 -16.42
CA PRO A 104 7.84 -0.98 -16.15
C PRO A 104 7.75 -0.39 -14.74
N ALA A 105 6.54 -0.10 -14.26
CA ALA A 105 6.33 0.39 -12.89
C ALA A 105 6.74 -0.65 -11.85
N TYR A 106 6.39 -1.92 -12.06
CA TYR A 106 6.81 -3.00 -11.17
C TYR A 106 8.32 -3.13 -11.08
N ALA A 107 9.04 -3.02 -12.20
CA ALA A 107 10.50 -3.09 -12.20
C ALA A 107 11.15 -1.97 -11.34
N LEU A 108 10.56 -0.76 -11.36
CA LEU A 108 11.01 0.35 -10.53
C LEU A 108 10.73 0.09 -9.05
N ILE A 109 9.53 -0.39 -8.71
CA ILE A 109 9.19 -0.79 -7.32
C ILE A 109 10.10 -1.92 -6.85
N ASP A 110 10.38 -2.93 -7.68
CA ASP A 110 11.30 -4.02 -7.33
C ASP A 110 12.72 -3.49 -7.05
N LYS A 111 13.16 -2.46 -7.79
CA LYS A 111 14.45 -1.81 -7.54
C LYS A 111 14.45 -1.07 -6.20
N MET A 112 13.36 -0.38 -5.86
CA MET A 112 13.19 0.21 -4.54
C MET A 112 13.24 -0.86 -3.44
N GLU A 113 12.52 -1.96 -3.62
CA GLU A 113 12.51 -3.08 -2.66
C GLU A 113 13.90 -3.70 -2.48
N ARG A 114 14.68 -3.87 -3.56
CA ARG A 114 16.08 -4.33 -3.47
C ARG A 114 16.95 -3.35 -2.70
N GLY A 115 16.79 -2.05 -2.92
CA GLY A 115 17.49 -1.02 -2.14
C GLY A 115 17.16 -1.13 -0.65
N MET A 116 15.89 -1.31 -0.30
CA MET A 116 15.45 -1.53 1.08
C MET A 116 15.93 -2.86 1.66
N ALA A 117 16.04 -3.92 0.85
CA ALA A 117 16.44 -5.26 1.29
C ALA A 117 17.88 -5.35 1.80
N VAL A 118 18.71 -4.32 1.57
CA VAL A 118 20.02 -4.17 2.22
C VAL A 118 19.87 -4.12 3.75
N GLY A 119 18.71 -3.72 4.27
CA GLY A 119 18.38 -3.79 5.70
C GLY A 119 18.92 -2.65 6.55
N GLU A 120 19.62 -1.70 5.93
CA GLU A 120 20.13 -0.49 6.55
C GLU A 120 20.25 0.63 5.52
N ASP A 121 20.35 1.86 6.00
CA ASP A 121 20.57 3.04 5.16
C ASP A 121 22.07 3.20 4.86
N ARG A 122 22.44 3.02 3.59
CA ARG A 122 23.76 3.31 3.04
C ARG A 122 23.65 4.35 1.92
N VAL A 123 24.66 5.20 1.77
CA VAL A 123 24.75 6.08 0.59
C VAL A 123 24.64 5.30 -0.73
N SER A 124 25.08 4.04 -0.75
CA SER A 124 25.03 3.18 -1.94
C SER A 124 23.64 2.64 -2.31
N ASN A 125 22.72 2.42 -1.36
CA ASN A 125 21.38 1.89 -1.66
C ASN A 125 20.30 2.97 -1.76
N ARG A 126 20.56 4.19 -1.29
CA ARG A 126 19.65 5.34 -1.46
C ARG A 126 19.24 5.59 -2.92
N PRO A 127 20.14 5.55 -3.93
CA PRO A 127 19.73 5.79 -5.31
C PRO A 127 18.75 4.74 -5.83
N ASP A 128 18.87 3.49 -5.39
CA ASP A 128 17.96 2.42 -5.77
C ASP A 128 16.55 2.63 -5.19
N VAL A 129 16.43 3.22 -4.00
CA VAL A 129 15.14 3.55 -3.42
C VAL A 129 14.60 4.88 -3.95
N LEU A 130 15.33 5.96 -3.70
CA LEU A 130 14.84 7.32 -3.91
C LEU A 130 14.94 7.73 -5.39
N GLY A 131 16.01 7.35 -6.07
CA GLY A 131 16.15 7.57 -7.51
C GLY A 131 15.08 6.85 -8.31
N SER A 132 14.84 5.57 -7.99
CA SER A 132 13.77 4.79 -8.61
C SER A 132 12.38 5.32 -8.26
N ALA A 133 12.20 5.92 -7.07
CA ALA A 133 10.93 6.55 -6.71
C ALA A 133 10.62 7.76 -7.61
N HIS A 134 11.62 8.62 -7.88
CA HIS A 134 11.44 9.72 -8.83
C HIS A 134 11.19 9.21 -10.26
N GLU A 135 11.89 8.16 -10.69
CA GLU A 135 11.64 7.51 -11.99
C GLU A 135 10.22 6.96 -12.08
N LEU A 136 9.71 6.32 -11.02
CA LEU A 136 8.36 5.80 -10.94
C LEU A 136 7.34 6.92 -11.01
N GLY A 137 7.55 8.03 -10.28
CA GLY A 137 6.69 9.21 -10.34
C GLY A 137 6.58 9.78 -11.75
N ARG A 138 7.71 9.92 -12.45
CA ARG A 138 7.73 10.38 -13.86
C ARG A 138 7.02 9.39 -14.79
N TRP A 139 7.22 8.09 -14.58
CA TRP A 139 6.58 7.08 -15.41
C TRP A 139 5.05 7.12 -15.25
N LEU A 140 4.54 7.26 -14.01
CA LEU A 140 3.11 7.36 -13.72
C LEU A 140 2.47 8.60 -14.37
N ASP A 141 3.19 9.71 -14.45
CA ASP A 141 2.72 10.93 -15.14
C ASP A 141 2.62 10.74 -16.66
N ALA A 142 3.57 10.01 -17.24
CA ALA A 142 3.55 9.68 -18.67
C ALA A 142 2.55 8.58 -19.02
N HIS A 143 2.12 7.77 -18.04
CA HIS A 143 1.26 6.60 -18.22
C HIS A 143 0.11 6.64 -17.20
N PRO A 144 -0.83 7.59 -17.31
CA PRO A 144 -1.93 7.68 -16.37
C PRO A 144 -2.76 6.40 -16.40
N ALA A 145 -3.19 5.96 -15.22
CA ALA A 145 -4.13 4.86 -15.09
C ALA A 145 -5.40 5.17 -15.89
N GLN A 146 -5.84 4.22 -16.71
CA GLN A 146 -7.10 4.29 -17.46
C GLN A 146 -8.29 3.97 -16.55
#